data_AF-J3L982-F1
#
_entry.id   AF-J3L982-F1
#
_cell.length_a   1.000
_cell.length_b   1.000
_cell.length_c   1.000
_cell.angle_alpha   90.00
_cell.angle_beta   90.00
_cell.angle_gamma   90.00
#
_symmetry.space_group_name_H-M   'P 1'
#
loop_
_entity.id
_entity.type
_entity.pdbx_description
1 polymer ?
#
loop_
_entity_poly.entity_id
_entity_poly.type
_entity_poly.pdbx_seq_one_letter_code
_entity_poly.pdbx_strand_id
1 'polypeptide(L)'
;MDEFIGEDAHATTSSGAVADSNAASLLSGALSLALCYIQRVFRSGTRHPQPRILCLQGSPDGPEQYVAVMNSIFSAQRSMVPIDSCIVGTQDSAFLQQASYITGGVYLKPQELSGLFQYLAAVFATDLHSRTFLRLPKTLGVDFRASCFCHKKTIDMGYVCSVCLSIFCKYHKKCSTCGSEFNRVMPDLNSMPDRQ
;
A
#
# COMPACT_ATOMS: atom_id res chain seq x y z
N MET A 1 -7.09 -26.69 -6.15
CA MET A 1 -6.23 -25.61 -6.66
C MET A 1 -6.72 -25.19 -8.04
N ASP A 2 -7.04 -26.14 -8.90
CA ASP A 2 -7.65 -25.90 -10.22
C ASP A 2 -9.01 -25.20 -10.17
N GLU A 3 -9.83 -25.49 -9.15
CA GLU A 3 -11.14 -24.85 -8.95
C GLU A 3 -11.01 -23.34 -8.61
N PHE A 4 -9.96 -22.97 -7.86
CA PHE A 4 -9.66 -21.58 -7.51
C PHE A 4 -9.10 -20.80 -8.71
N ILE A 5 -8.30 -21.46 -9.56
CA ILE A 5 -7.78 -20.88 -10.81
C ILE A 5 -8.92 -20.66 -11.81
N GLY A 6 -9.91 -21.56 -11.86
CA GLY A 6 -11.09 -21.45 -12.72
C GLY A 6 -12.02 -20.29 -12.34
N GLU A 7 -12.26 -20.07 -11.05
CA GLU A 7 -13.07 -18.94 -10.58
C GLU A 7 -12.39 -17.58 -10.80
N ASP A 8 -11.07 -17.49 -10.59
CA ASP A 8 -10.31 -16.25 -10.85
C ASP A 8 -10.26 -15.92 -12.35
N ALA A 9 -10.19 -16.95 -13.21
CA ALA A 9 -10.27 -16.79 -14.66
C ALA A 9 -11.64 -16.26 -15.11
N HIS A 10 -12.73 -16.68 -14.45
CA HIS A 10 -14.08 -16.17 -14.72
C HIS A 10 -14.30 -14.74 -14.18
N ALA A 11 -13.71 -14.39 -13.04
CA ALA A 11 -13.75 -13.03 -12.51
C ALA A 11 -12.97 -12.04 -13.41
N THR A 12 -11.81 -12.46 -13.91
CA THR A 12 -10.97 -11.65 -14.81
C THR A 12 -11.55 -11.52 -16.23
N THR A 13 -12.30 -12.49 -16.75
CA THR A 13 -12.97 -12.37 -18.06
C THR A 13 -14.20 -11.46 -18.06
N SER A 14 -14.86 -11.25 -16.91
CA SER A 14 -15.99 -10.31 -16.78
C SER A 14 -15.55 -8.83 -16.71
N SER A 15 -14.26 -8.60 -16.49
CA SER A 15 -13.64 -7.27 -16.54
C SER A 15 -13.03 -7.10 -17.92
N GLY A 16 -13.68 -6.29 -18.76
CA GLY A 16 -13.45 -6.21 -20.20
C GLY A 16 -11.98 -6.15 -20.65
N ALA A 17 -11.76 -6.65 -21.87
CA ALA A 17 -10.51 -6.59 -22.62
C ALA A 17 -9.65 -5.39 -22.21
N VAL A 18 -8.52 -5.68 -21.56
CA VAL A 18 -7.54 -4.68 -21.14
C VAL A 18 -6.97 -4.06 -22.40
N ALA A 19 -7.50 -2.91 -22.80
CA ALA A 19 -6.89 -2.07 -23.81
C ALA A 19 -5.48 -1.67 -23.31
N ASP A 20 -4.52 -1.81 -24.21
CA ASP A 20 -3.05 -1.74 -24.02
C ASP A 20 -2.50 -0.36 -23.62
N SER A 21 -3.26 0.44 -22.87
CA SER A 21 -2.87 1.78 -22.44
C SER A 21 -3.02 1.91 -20.92
N ASN A 22 -1.92 1.70 -20.19
CA ASN A 22 -1.72 2.10 -18.79
C ASN A 22 -2.84 1.66 -17.81
N ALA A 23 -3.21 0.38 -17.81
CA ALA A 23 -4.02 -0.16 -16.73
C ALA A 23 -3.20 -0.16 -15.43
N ALA A 24 -3.56 0.70 -14.47
CA ALA A 24 -2.97 0.68 -13.13
C ALA A 24 -3.26 -0.67 -12.45
N SER A 25 -2.29 -1.21 -11.70
CA SER A 25 -2.50 -2.47 -10.98
C SER A 25 -3.64 -2.32 -9.97
N LEU A 26 -4.50 -3.34 -9.85
CA LEU A 26 -5.56 -3.40 -8.82
C LEU A 26 -5.00 -3.98 -7.51
N LEU A 27 -3.98 -3.33 -6.94
CA LEU A 27 -3.24 -3.84 -5.77
C LEU A 27 -4.15 -4.01 -4.54
N SER A 28 -5.05 -3.06 -4.30
CA SER A 28 -5.97 -3.12 -3.16
C SER A 28 -6.92 -4.33 -3.24
N GLY A 29 -7.36 -4.69 -4.44
CA GLY A 29 -8.22 -5.85 -4.68
C GLY A 29 -7.50 -7.16 -4.35
N ALA A 30 -6.28 -7.31 -4.88
CA ALA A 30 -5.44 -8.48 -4.64
C ALA A 30 -5.11 -8.66 -3.15
N LEU A 31 -4.71 -7.58 -2.45
CA LEU A 31 -4.43 -7.63 -1.01
C LEU A 31 -5.67 -8.02 -0.21
N SER A 32 -6.83 -7.46 -0.55
CA SER A 32 -8.09 -7.76 0.14
C SER A 32 -8.51 -9.21 -0.05
N LEU A 33 -8.38 -9.76 -1.27
CA LEU A 33 -8.64 -11.17 -1.56
C LEU A 33 -7.70 -12.10 -0.77
N ALA A 34 -6.41 -11.80 -0.76
CA ALA A 34 -5.41 -12.56 -0.01
C ALA A 34 -5.73 -12.57 1.50
N LEU A 35 -6.09 -11.42 2.08
CA LEU A 35 -6.45 -11.33 3.49
C LEU A 35 -7.73 -12.09 3.83
N CYS A 36 -8.76 -11.98 2.97
CA CYS A 36 -9.99 -12.76 3.13
C CYS A 36 -9.72 -14.27 3.05
N TYR A 37 -8.83 -14.70 2.16
CA TYR A 37 -8.42 -16.10 2.05
C TYR A 37 -7.69 -16.57 3.30
N ILE A 38 -6.71 -15.81 3.79
CA ILE A 38 -5.99 -16.10 5.04
C ILE A 38 -6.95 -16.22 6.21
N GLN A 39 -7.92 -15.29 6.31
CA GLN A 39 -8.92 -15.32 7.38
C GLN A 39 -9.84 -16.54 7.29
N ARG A 40 -10.18 -16.98 6.08
CA ARG A 40 -10.93 -18.22 5.86
C ARG A 40 -10.15 -19.43 6.39
N VAL A 41 -8.86 -19.53 6.06
CA VAL A 41 -7.99 -20.62 6.53
C VAL A 41 -7.83 -20.59 8.06
N PHE A 42 -7.66 -19.41 8.66
CA PHE A 42 -7.61 -19.27 10.11
C PHE A 42 -8.87 -19.79 10.81
N ARG A 43 -10.05 -19.58 10.20
CA ARG A 43 -11.33 -20.04 10.75
C ARG A 43 -11.57 -21.54 10.55
N SER A 44 -10.94 -22.17 9.56
CA SER A 44 -11.08 -23.61 9.30
C SER A 44 -10.37 -24.49 10.34
N GLY A 45 -9.53 -23.92 11.22
CA GLY A 45 -9.08 -24.57 12.47
C GLY A 45 -8.09 -25.74 12.31
N THR A 46 -7.62 -26.07 11.11
CA THR A 46 -6.80 -27.26 10.88
C THR A 46 -5.34 -27.11 11.31
N ARG A 47 -4.80 -25.88 11.30
CA ARG A 47 -3.49 -25.48 11.85
C ARG A 47 -3.50 -23.97 12.16
N HIS A 48 -2.57 -23.48 12.98
CA HIS A 48 -2.25 -22.05 13.04
C HIS A 48 -1.23 -21.75 11.92
N PRO A 49 -1.64 -21.38 10.70
CA PRO A 49 -0.68 -21.00 9.68
C PRO A 49 0.08 -19.76 10.13
N GLN A 50 1.33 -19.63 9.71
CA GLN A 50 2.07 -18.38 9.76
C GLN A 50 1.96 -17.74 8.37
N PRO A 51 0.85 -17.04 8.06
CA PRO A 51 0.64 -16.49 6.73
C PRO A 51 1.65 -15.38 6.45
N ARG A 52 1.94 -15.22 5.16
CA ARG A 52 2.74 -14.13 4.64
C ARG A 52 2.24 -13.83 3.23
N ILE A 53 2.28 -12.55 2.88
CA ILE A 53 1.96 -12.09 1.53
C ILE A 53 3.26 -11.62 0.88
N LEU A 54 3.53 -12.09 -0.34
CA LEU A 54 4.59 -11.57 -1.20
C LEU A 54 3.94 -10.83 -2.37
N CYS A 55 4.23 -9.53 -2.49
CA CYS A 55 3.79 -8.69 -3.58
C CYS A 55 4.92 -8.53 -4.61
N LEU A 56 4.68 -8.99 -5.84
CA LEU A 56 5.54 -8.75 -6.99
C LEU A 56 4.94 -7.62 -7.81
N GLN A 57 5.61 -6.47 -7.86
CA GLN A 57 5.08 -5.30 -8.55
C GLN A 57 5.97 -4.86 -9.70
N GLY A 58 5.41 -4.87 -10.91
CA GLY A 58 6.03 -4.36 -12.14
C GLY A 58 5.47 -3.03 -12.63
N SER A 59 4.30 -2.62 -12.13
CA SER A 59 3.59 -1.42 -12.57
C SER A 59 3.81 -0.22 -11.63
N PRO A 60 3.65 1.01 -12.13
CA PRO A 60 3.65 2.21 -11.28
C PRO A 60 2.45 2.21 -10.32
N ASP A 61 2.60 2.92 -9.19
CA ASP A 61 1.53 3.12 -8.22
C ASP A 61 0.45 4.07 -8.76
N GLY A 62 -0.82 3.66 -8.64
CA GLY A 62 -1.98 4.50 -8.93
C GLY A 62 -2.43 5.28 -7.68
N PRO A 63 -2.28 6.61 -7.62
CA PRO A 63 -2.58 7.37 -6.41
C PRO A 63 -4.07 7.40 -6.05
N GLU A 64 -4.96 7.04 -6.97
CA GLU A 64 -6.39 6.87 -6.71
C GLU A 64 -6.67 5.73 -5.71
N GLN A 65 -5.82 4.71 -5.67
CA GLN A 65 -6.02 3.51 -4.84
C GLN A 65 -5.46 3.65 -3.42
N TYR A 66 -4.81 4.77 -3.08
CA TYR A 66 -4.12 4.97 -1.80
C TYR A 66 -4.94 4.54 -0.58
N VAL A 67 -6.19 5.03 -0.47
CA VAL A 67 -7.04 4.75 0.69
C VAL A 67 -7.35 3.25 0.79
N ALA A 68 -7.66 2.62 -0.34
CA ALA A 68 -7.99 1.21 -0.37
C ALA A 68 -6.76 0.35 -0.03
N VAL A 69 -5.61 0.64 -0.62
CA VAL A 69 -4.35 -0.08 -0.35
C VAL A 69 -3.92 0.09 1.11
N MET A 70 -3.97 1.30 1.66
CA MET A 70 -3.61 1.55 3.07
C MET A 70 -4.55 0.84 4.03
N ASN A 71 -5.87 0.83 3.76
CA ASN A 71 -6.81 0.07 4.58
C ASN A 71 -6.50 -1.44 4.56
N SER A 72 -6.12 -1.99 3.40
CA SER A 72 -5.67 -3.38 3.31
C SER A 72 -4.38 -3.62 4.09
N ILE A 73 -3.40 -2.71 4.01
CA ILE A 73 -2.13 -2.80 4.77
C ILE A 73 -2.38 -2.77 6.29
N PHE A 74 -3.20 -1.85 6.78
CA PHE A 74 -3.54 -1.79 8.21
C PHE A 74 -4.33 -3.02 8.65
N SER A 75 -5.17 -3.58 7.78
CA SER A 75 -5.85 -4.84 8.04
C SER A 75 -4.86 -6.01 8.14
N ALA A 76 -3.87 -6.07 7.26
CA ALA A 76 -2.79 -7.05 7.32
C ALA A 76 -1.98 -6.93 8.61
N GLN A 77 -1.62 -5.71 9.01
CA GLN A 77 -0.91 -5.43 10.26
C GLN A 77 -1.70 -5.94 11.48
N ARG A 78 -3.01 -5.66 11.54
CA ARG A 78 -3.88 -6.12 12.63
C ARG A 78 -3.99 -7.64 12.69
N SER A 79 -3.97 -8.31 11.55
CA SER A 79 -3.95 -9.77 11.46
C SER A 79 -2.55 -10.36 11.61
N MET A 80 -1.52 -9.55 11.91
CA MET A 80 -0.12 -9.95 12.03
C MET A 80 0.39 -10.72 10.80
N VAL A 81 -0.02 -10.28 9.60
CA VAL A 81 0.42 -10.85 8.32
C VAL A 81 1.47 -9.92 7.70
N PRO A 82 2.75 -10.33 7.65
CA PRO A 82 3.79 -9.55 7.00
C PRO A 82 3.57 -9.47 5.49
N ILE A 83 3.76 -8.28 4.92
CA ILE A 83 3.74 -8.03 3.48
C ILE A 83 5.18 -7.79 3.01
N ASP A 84 5.71 -8.77 2.30
CA ASP A 84 6.95 -8.64 1.57
C ASP A 84 6.70 -8.06 0.18
N SER A 85 7.62 -7.24 -0.29
CA SER A 85 7.49 -6.51 -1.53
C SER A 85 8.74 -6.66 -2.38
N CYS A 86 8.57 -7.11 -3.61
CA CYS A 86 9.65 -7.22 -4.60
C CYS A 86 9.26 -6.41 -5.85
N ILE A 87 10.04 -5.37 -6.12
CA ILE A 87 9.81 -4.47 -7.26
C ILE A 87 10.55 -4.99 -8.49
N VAL A 88 9.79 -5.41 -9.49
CA VAL A 88 10.32 -5.85 -10.80
C VAL A 88 10.36 -4.66 -11.79
N GLY A 89 9.55 -3.63 -11.54
CA GLY A 89 9.48 -2.44 -12.37
C GLY A 89 10.68 -1.49 -12.23
N THR A 90 10.75 -0.51 -13.13
CA THR A 90 11.80 0.52 -13.12
C THR A 90 11.64 1.53 -11.97
N GLN A 91 10.41 1.74 -11.50
CA GLN A 91 10.07 2.71 -10.47
C GLN A 91 9.85 2.02 -9.12
N ASP A 92 10.25 2.68 -8.05
CA ASP A 92 9.94 2.27 -6.67
C ASP A 92 8.46 2.52 -6.35
N SER A 93 7.84 1.60 -5.62
CA SER A 93 6.48 1.77 -5.08
C SER A 93 6.53 2.32 -3.66
N ALA A 94 5.94 3.50 -3.45
CA ALA A 94 5.83 4.10 -2.12
C ALA A 94 4.82 3.33 -1.25
N PHE A 95 3.74 2.82 -1.85
CA PHE A 95 2.74 2.05 -1.13
C PHE A 95 3.31 0.74 -0.58
N LEU A 96 4.10 0.02 -1.38
CA LEU A 96 4.72 -1.22 -0.95
C LEU A 96 5.87 -1.01 0.04
N GLN A 97 6.61 0.11 -0.06
CA GLN A 97 7.56 0.50 0.98
C GLN A 97 6.87 0.71 2.34
N GLN A 98 5.76 1.44 2.35
CA GLN A 98 4.93 1.61 3.54
C GLN A 98 4.33 0.27 4.02
N ALA A 99 3.86 -0.58 3.10
CA ALA A 99 3.30 -1.89 3.41
C ALA A 99 4.29 -2.77 4.17
N SER A 100 5.51 -2.91 3.63
CA SER A 100 6.55 -3.72 4.23
C SER A 100 7.03 -3.14 5.55
N TYR A 101 7.14 -1.80 5.67
CA TYR A 101 7.50 -1.18 6.94
C TYR A 101 6.44 -1.37 8.03
N ILE A 102 5.17 -1.09 7.73
CA ILE A 102 4.06 -1.14 8.70
C ILE A 102 3.81 -2.58 9.19
N THR A 103 3.92 -3.56 8.28
CA THR A 103 3.65 -4.98 8.60
C THR A 103 4.89 -5.74 9.08
N GLY A 104 6.08 -5.12 9.07
CA GLY A 104 7.34 -5.78 9.42
C GLY A 104 7.84 -6.77 8.36
N GLY A 105 7.44 -6.59 7.11
CA GLY A 105 7.95 -7.33 5.96
C GLY A 105 9.23 -6.72 5.36
N VAL A 106 9.68 -7.31 4.26
CA VAL A 106 10.90 -6.91 3.54
C VAL A 106 10.55 -6.25 2.22
N TYR A 107 11.17 -5.10 1.95
CA TYR A 107 11.11 -4.45 0.64
C TYR A 107 12.43 -4.63 -0.10
N LEU A 108 12.37 -5.08 -1.35
CA LEU A 108 13.55 -5.21 -2.21
C LEU A 108 13.23 -4.77 -3.63
N LYS A 109 14.13 -3.99 -4.20
CA LYS A 109 14.21 -3.73 -5.63
C LYS A 109 15.52 -4.35 -6.16
N PRO A 110 15.46 -5.47 -6.88
CA PRO A 110 16.61 -6.05 -7.54
C PRO A 110 17.26 -5.05 -8.49
N GLN A 111 18.59 -4.94 -8.44
CA GLN A 111 19.35 -4.12 -9.40
C GLN A 111 19.36 -4.76 -10.79
N GLU A 112 19.39 -6.09 -10.83
CA GLU A 112 19.41 -6.88 -12.05
C GLU A 112 18.33 -7.95 -12.01
N LEU A 113 17.48 -7.97 -13.04
CA LEU A 113 16.36 -8.90 -13.14
C LEU A 113 16.77 -10.30 -13.57
N SER A 114 17.94 -10.47 -14.20
CA SER A 114 18.49 -11.79 -14.57
C SER A 114 18.68 -12.69 -13.34
N GLY A 115 19.00 -12.09 -12.18
CA GLY A 115 19.15 -12.75 -10.89
C GLY A 115 17.87 -12.79 -10.04
N LEU A 116 16.68 -12.51 -10.59
CA LEU A 116 15.44 -12.42 -9.81
C LEU A 116 15.17 -13.68 -8.97
N PHE A 117 15.41 -14.86 -9.54
CA PHE A 117 15.26 -16.13 -8.81
C PHE A 117 16.14 -16.20 -7.57
N GLN A 118 17.39 -15.74 -7.68
CA GLN A 118 18.32 -15.72 -6.55
C GLN A 118 17.80 -14.81 -5.43
N TYR A 119 17.25 -13.64 -5.77
CA TYR A 119 16.63 -12.75 -4.78
C TYR A 119 15.39 -13.39 -4.14
N LEU A 120 14.52 -14.03 -4.92
CA LEU A 120 13.33 -14.71 -4.41
C LEU A 120 13.69 -15.86 -3.46
N ALA A 121 14.65 -16.69 -3.83
CA ALA A 121 15.09 -17.81 -3.01
C ALA A 121 15.83 -17.34 -1.74
N ALA A 122 16.73 -16.36 -1.84
CA ALA A 122 17.56 -15.96 -0.71
C ALA A 122 16.80 -15.09 0.32
N VAL A 123 15.92 -14.19 -0.14
CA VAL A 123 15.27 -13.19 0.72
C VAL A 123 13.84 -13.61 1.06
N PHE A 124 13.07 -14.05 0.06
CA PHE A 124 11.62 -14.21 0.21
C PHE A 124 11.18 -15.62 0.61
N ALA A 125 11.97 -16.66 0.30
CA ALA A 125 11.64 -18.05 0.65
C ALA A 125 11.89 -18.41 2.13
N THR A 126 12.71 -17.65 2.85
CA THR A 126 13.04 -17.90 4.25
C THR A 126 11.83 -17.63 5.16
N ASP A 127 11.53 -18.53 6.11
CA ASP A 127 10.43 -18.35 7.06
C ASP A 127 10.66 -17.17 8.02
N LEU A 128 9.63 -16.78 8.78
CA LEU A 128 9.68 -15.57 9.60
C LEU A 128 10.67 -15.68 10.77
N HIS A 129 10.88 -16.89 11.29
CA HIS A 129 11.80 -17.12 12.39
C HIS A 129 13.25 -17.05 11.90
N SER A 130 13.58 -17.77 10.83
CA SER A 130 14.94 -17.79 10.25
C SER A 130 15.43 -16.41 9.82
N ARG A 131 14.53 -15.54 9.37
CA ARG A 131 14.83 -14.15 8.99
C ARG A 131 15.46 -13.32 10.09
N THR A 132 15.15 -13.60 11.36
CA THR A 132 15.73 -12.85 12.49
C THR A 132 17.24 -13.05 12.63
N PHE A 133 17.77 -14.15 12.07
CA PHE A 133 19.19 -14.47 12.05
C PHE A 133 19.90 -14.02 10.77
N LEU A 134 19.13 -13.63 9.75
CA LEU A 134 19.66 -13.20 8.46
C LEU A 134 19.80 -11.67 8.41
N ARG A 135 20.90 -11.19 7.83
CA ARG A 135 21.05 -9.77 7.49
C ARG A 135 20.28 -9.48 6.20
N LEU A 136 18.98 -9.22 6.34
CA LEU A 136 18.13 -8.84 5.22
C LEU A 136 18.35 -7.37 4.83
N PRO A 137 18.03 -7.00 3.57
CA PRO A 137 18.02 -5.62 3.13
C PRO A 137 17.15 -4.77 4.06
N LYS A 138 17.72 -3.69 4.60
CA LYS A 138 16.97 -2.75 5.43
C LYS A 138 16.10 -1.87 4.54
N THR A 139 14.87 -1.64 4.97
CA THR A 139 13.97 -0.63 4.38
C THR A 139 14.58 0.76 4.62
N LEU A 140 15.12 1.38 3.57
CA LEU A 140 15.66 2.74 3.67
C LEU A 140 14.52 3.74 3.48
N GLY A 141 14.39 4.68 4.42
CA GLY A 141 13.66 5.95 4.30
C GLY A 141 12.30 5.86 3.61
N VAL A 142 11.29 5.33 4.30
CA VAL A 142 9.91 5.33 3.79
C VAL A 142 9.32 6.74 3.89
N ASP A 143 8.75 7.22 2.78
CA ASP A 143 8.06 8.52 2.74
C ASP A 143 6.62 8.38 3.27
N PHE A 144 6.35 8.99 4.42
CA PHE A 144 5.02 9.03 5.06
C PHE A 144 4.26 10.33 4.81
N ARG A 145 4.73 11.18 3.90
CA ARG A 145 4.04 12.44 3.61
C ARG A 145 2.63 12.18 3.11
N ALA A 146 1.72 12.99 3.61
CA ALA A 146 0.32 12.92 3.21
C ALA A 146 0.16 13.32 1.74
N SER A 147 -0.68 12.59 1.02
CA SER A 147 -1.14 13.01 -0.30
C SER A 147 -2.43 13.79 -0.20
N CYS A 148 -2.47 14.98 -0.81
CA CYS A 148 -3.66 15.82 -0.79
C CYS A 148 -4.82 15.16 -1.58
N PHE A 149 -6.04 15.25 -1.07
CA PHE A 149 -7.22 14.71 -1.75
C PHE A 149 -7.61 15.51 -3.01
N CYS A 150 -7.16 16.77 -3.13
CA CYS A 150 -7.39 17.62 -4.31
C CYS A 150 -6.66 17.12 -5.56
N HIS A 151 -5.34 16.94 -5.45
CA HIS A 151 -4.48 16.68 -6.61
C HIS A 151 -3.76 15.33 -6.55
N LYS A 152 -3.92 14.59 -5.44
CA LYS A 152 -3.25 13.31 -5.18
C LYS A 152 -1.72 13.38 -5.18
N LYS A 153 -1.18 14.58 -4.92
CA LYS A 153 0.25 14.83 -4.76
C LYS A 153 0.63 14.86 -3.29
N THR A 154 1.84 14.42 -2.97
CA THR A 154 2.44 14.53 -1.64
C THR A 154 2.60 15.99 -1.25
N ILE A 155 2.33 16.31 0.02
CA ILE A 155 2.46 17.65 0.59
C ILE A 155 3.16 17.59 1.95
N ASP A 156 3.94 18.63 2.26
CA ASP A 156 4.61 18.75 3.56
C ASP A 156 3.73 19.49 4.60
N MET A 157 2.92 20.46 4.14
CA MET A 157 1.93 21.18 4.96
C MET A 157 0.56 21.15 4.27
N GLY A 158 -0.50 20.94 5.05
CA GLY A 158 -1.86 20.87 4.54
C GLY A 158 -2.93 21.15 5.60
N TYR A 159 -4.16 21.31 5.14
CA TYR A 159 -5.35 21.53 5.97
C TYR A 159 -6.12 20.21 6.12
N VAL A 160 -6.51 19.86 7.35
CA VAL A 160 -7.23 18.62 7.65
C VAL A 160 -8.67 18.93 7.99
N CYS A 161 -9.62 18.19 7.40
CA CYS A 161 -11.01 18.28 7.80
C CYS A 161 -11.23 17.60 9.16
N SER A 162 -11.79 18.33 10.13
CA SER A 162 -12.11 17.78 11.45
C SER A 162 -13.21 16.73 11.44
N VAL A 163 -14.02 16.65 10.37
CA VAL A 163 -15.15 15.72 10.27
C VAL A 163 -14.73 14.40 9.60
N CYS A 164 -14.08 14.47 8.44
CA CYS A 164 -13.74 13.28 7.65
C CYS A 164 -12.23 13.01 7.53
N LEU A 165 -11.39 13.79 8.20
CA LEU A 165 -9.92 13.69 8.19
C LEU A 165 -9.27 13.81 6.81
N SER A 166 -10.01 14.26 5.80
CA SER A 166 -9.47 14.50 4.46
C SER A 166 -8.47 15.66 4.48
N ILE A 167 -7.35 15.48 3.77
CA ILE A 167 -6.21 16.40 3.75
C ILE A 167 -6.20 17.20 2.45
N PHE A 168 -6.06 18.52 2.54
CA PHE A 168 -6.09 19.45 1.43
C PHE A 168 -4.81 20.29 1.36
N CYS A 169 -4.33 20.57 0.15
CA CYS A 169 -3.13 21.39 -0.07
C CYS A 169 -3.37 22.90 0.08
N LYS A 170 -4.62 23.33 0.05
CA LYS A 170 -5.04 24.73 0.20
C LYS A 170 -6.28 24.80 1.08
N TYR A 171 -6.49 25.95 1.71
CA TYR A 171 -7.72 26.21 2.44
C TYR A 171 -8.90 26.27 1.48
N HIS A 172 -10.00 25.62 1.85
CA HIS A 172 -11.29 25.70 1.17
C HIS A 172 -12.34 26.09 2.21
N LYS A 173 -13.44 26.74 1.80
CA LYS A 173 -14.56 27.08 2.71
C LYS A 173 -15.45 25.88 3.06
N LYS A 174 -15.45 24.88 2.18
CA LYS A 174 -16.25 23.66 2.29
C LYS A 174 -15.38 22.45 1.96
N CYS A 175 -15.55 21.35 2.69
CA CYS A 175 -14.87 20.10 2.40
C CYS A 175 -15.39 19.49 1.09
N SER A 176 -14.52 19.20 0.13
CA SER A 176 -14.91 18.56 -1.12
C SER A 176 -15.30 17.08 -0.97
N THR A 177 -14.96 16.46 0.16
CA THR A 177 -15.24 15.04 0.42
C THR A 177 -16.55 14.83 1.17
N CYS A 178 -16.76 15.50 2.31
CA CYS A 178 -17.97 15.32 3.14
C CYS A 178 -18.96 16.49 3.06
N GLY A 179 -18.60 17.60 2.41
CA GLY A 179 -19.47 18.76 2.28
C GLY A 179 -19.59 19.63 3.55
N SER A 180 -18.87 19.33 4.63
CA SER A 180 -18.90 20.18 5.83
C SER A 180 -18.29 21.55 5.57
N GLU A 181 -18.91 22.60 6.10
CA GLU A 181 -18.38 23.96 6.06
C GLU A 181 -17.33 24.15 7.16
N PHE A 182 -16.19 24.72 6.79
CA PHE A 182 -15.10 24.98 7.73
C PHE A 182 -15.42 26.26 8.50
N ASN A 183 -16.20 26.12 9.57
CA ASN A 183 -16.60 27.24 10.39
C ASN A 183 -15.46 27.63 11.35
N ARG A 184 -14.44 28.30 10.81
CA ARG A 184 -13.58 29.27 11.52
C ARG A 184 -12.53 29.87 10.59
N VAL A 185 -12.50 31.20 10.62
CA VAL A 185 -11.41 32.07 10.16
C VAL A 185 -10.16 31.68 10.95
N MET A 186 -9.21 30.97 10.34
CA MET A 186 -7.83 31.07 10.78
C MET A 186 -7.33 32.43 10.27
N PRO A 187 -6.85 33.34 11.12
CA PRO A 187 -6.13 34.50 10.64
C PRO A 187 -4.93 34.00 9.83
N ASP A 188 -4.64 34.67 8.72
CA ASP A 188 -3.45 34.42 7.91
C ASP A 188 -2.22 34.23 8.81
N LEU A 189 -1.67 33.01 8.86
CA LEU A 189 -0.34 32.78 9.45
C LEU A 189 0.76 33.54 8.68
N ASN A 190 0.45 34.13 7.53
CA ASN A 190 1.31 35.06 6.80
C ASN A 190 1.33 36.48 7.40
N SER A 191 0.67 36.73 8.54
CA SER A 191 0.64 38.05 9.21
C SER A 191 1.40 38.12 10.53
N MET A 192 2.26 37.14 10.85
CA MET A 192 3.22 37.27 11.95
C MET A 192 4.48 37.98 11.43
N PRO A 193 4.79 39.22 11.86
CA PRO A 193 6.09 39.81 11.57
C PRO A 193 7.16 39.02 12.31
N ASP A 194 8.29 38.78 11.65
CA ASP A 194 9.50 38.21 12.24
C ASP A 194 9.82 38.94 13.55
N ARG A 195 9.63 38.25 14.68
CA ARG A 195 10.18 38.69 15.96
C ARG A 195 11.60 38.14 16.06
N GLN A 196 12.54 39.07 15.86
CA GLN A 196 13.95 38.99 16.28
C GLN A 196 14.09 38.62 17.75
#